data_AF-A0A937VHW8-F1
#
_entry.id   AF-A0A937VHW8-F1
#
_cell.length_a   1.000
_cell.length_b   1.000
_cell.length_c   1.000
_cell.angle_alpha   90.00
_cell.angle_beta   90.00
_cell.angle_gamma   90.00
#
_symmetry.space_group_name_H-M   'P 1'
#
loop_
_entity.id
_entity.type
_entity.pdbx_description
1 polymer ?
#
loop_
_entity_poly.entity_id
_entity_poly.type
_entity_poly.pdbx_seq_one_letter_code
_entity_poly.pdbx_strand_id
1 'polypeptide(L)'
;MSTAEDSRVSVLSSAREARDWCAARRRTFEQRLAVLVGIDTGFDEPGGRDRAAALLAEWAAVAGCDCELVTTAAGDTLVARLAGEG
;
A
#
# COMPACT_ATOMS: atom_id res chain seq x y z
N MET A 1 -30.22 21.55 14.51
CA MET A 1 -29.24 22.22 13.63
C MET A 1 -27.80 21.93 14.11
N SER A 2 -27.45 20.64 14.35
CA SER A 2 -26.20 20.22 15.02
C SER A 2 -25.35 19.23 14.19
N THR A 3 -25.98 18.46 13.30
CA THR A 3 -25.36 17.33 12.60
C THR A 3 -24.26 17.70 11.59
N ALA A 4 -24.35 18.87 10.97
CA ALA A 4 -23.35 19.33 10.00
C ALA A 4 -22.06 19.83 10.67
N GLU A 5 -22.16 20.34 11.90
CA GLU A 5 -21.01 20.82 12.67
C GLU A 5 -20.26 19.64 13.30
N ASP A 6 -21.00 18.67 13.86
CA ASP A 6 -20.46 17.41 14.38
C ASP A 6 -19.74 16.59 13.29
N SER A 7 -20.31 16.54 12.07
CA SER A 7 -19.71 15.87 10.93
C SER A 7 -18.39 16.52 10.50
N ARG A 8 -18.32 17.86 10.45
CA ARG A 8 -17.08 18.59 10.12
C ARG A 8 -16.00 18.40 11.16
N VAL A 9 -16.36 18.42 12.45
CA VAL A 9 -15.41 18.18 13.55
C VAL A 9 -14.80 16.78 13.44
N SER A 10 -15.63 15.77 13.17
CA SER A 10 -15.19 14.37 12.98
C SER A 10 -14.27 14.19 11.77
N VAL A 11 -14.58 14.85 10.64
CA VAL A 11 -13.70 14.82 9.46
C VAL A 11 -12.34 15.46 9.75
N LEU A 12 -12.34 16.61 10.44
CA LEU A 12 -11.09 17.31 10.77
C LEU A 12 -10.23 16.55 11.79
N SER A 13 -10.83 15.87 12.77
CA SER A 13 -10.07 15.00 13.69
C SER A 13 -9.47 13.82 12.94
N SER A 14 -10.26 13.14 12.11
CA SER A 14 -9.79 12.01 11.29
C SER A 14 -8.65 12.41 10.35
N ALA A 15 -8.73 13.59 9.73
CA ALA A 15 -7.68 14.10 8.87
C ALA A 15 -6.37 14.39 9.63
N ARG A 16 -6.45 14.91 10.86
CA ARG A 16 -5.28 15.15 11.72
C ARG A 16 -4.65 13.84 12.16
N GLU A 17 -5.45 12.88 12.59
CA GLU A 17 -5.00 11.55 12.98
C GLU A 17 -4.29 10.83 11.83
N ALA A 18 -4.88 10.85 10.63
CA ALA A 18 -4.27 10.28 9.42
C ALA A 18 -2.93 10.96 9.09
N ARG A 19 -2.87 12.30 9.16
CA ARG A 19 -1.65 13.07 8.94
C ARG A 19 -0.55 12.67 9.94
N ASP A 20 -0.87 12.64 11.22
CA ASP A 20 0.09 12.36 12.28
C ASP A 20 0.56 10.89 12.21
N TRP A 21 -0.34 9.97 11.86
CA TRP A 21 -0.03 8.56 11.58
C TRP A 21 0.94 8.40 10.41
N CYS A 22 0.72 9.13 9.32
CA CYS A 22 1.61 9.16 8.15
C CYS A 22 2.97 9.77 8.49
N ALA A 23 2.98 10.91 9.20
CA ALA A 23 4.20 11.58 9.61
C ALA A 23 5.10 10.68 10.48
N ALA A 24 4.49 9.93 11.41
CA ALA A 24 5.19 8.97 12.26
C ALA A 24 5.84 7.81 11.46
N ARG A 25 5.36 7.54 10.24
CA ARG A 25 5.82 6.42 9.38
C ARG A 25 6.62 6.86 8.16
N ARG A 26 6.85 8.17 7.98
CA ARG A 26 7.53 8.74 6.82
C ARG A 26 8.83 8.01 6.48
N ARG A 27 9.72 7.85 7.47
CA ARG A 27 11.03 7.20 7.27
C ARG A 27 10.90 5.76 6.75
N THR A 28 9.94 5.00 7.30
CA THR A 28 9.70 3.61 6.87
C THR A 28 9.23 3.56 5.41
N PHE A 29 8.33 4.46 5.01
CA PHE A 29 7.86 4.51 3.63
C PHE A 29 8.94 5.02 2.67
N GLU A 30 9.75 6.00 3.05
CA GLU A 30 10.91 6.44 2.27
C GLU A 30 11.91 5.30 2.03
N GLN A 31 12.19 4.49 3.06
CA GLN A 31 13.06 3.32 2.93
C GLN A 31 12.47 2.26 2.00
N ARG A 32 11.19 1.92 2.15
CA ARG A 32 10.50 0.98 1.25
C ARG A 32 10.49 1.48 -0.19
N LEU A 33 10.22 2.77 -0.40
CA LEU A 33 10.22 3.39 -1.72
C LEU A 33 11.62 3.33 -2.36
N ALA A 34 12.68 3.61 -1.59
CA ALA A 34 14.05 3.52 -2.09
C ALA A 34 14.41 2.10 -2.56
N VAL A 35 13.96 1.07 -1.84
CA VAL A 35 14.14 -0.33 -2.25
C VAL A 35 13.36 -0.62 -3.53
N LEU A 36 12.08 -0.25 -3.58
CA LEU A 36 11.21 -0.55 -4.73
C LEU A 36 11.69 0.14 -6.01
N VAL A 37 12.06 1.43 -5.92
CA VAL A 37 12.60 2.21 -7.06
C VAL A 37 13.97 1.70 -7.50
N GLY A 38 14.73 1.05 -6.62
CA GLY A 38 15.98 0.39 -6.96
C GLY A 38 15.81 -0.90 -7.77
N ILE A 39 14.58 -1.41 -7.92
CA ILE A 39 14.28 -2.57 -8.76
C ILE A 39 13.90 -2.06 -10.15
N ASP A 40 14.68 -2.43 -11.16
CA ASP A 40 14.28 -2.21 -12.55
C ASP A 40 13.09 -3.11 -12.88
N THR A 41 11.93 -2.52 -13.18
CA THR A 41 10.71 -3.23 -13.57
C THR A 41 10.33 -2.92 -15.02
N GLY A 42 11.30 -2.56 -15.86
CA GLY A 42 11.13 -2.31 -17.29
C GLY A 42 10.44 -3.46 -18.02
N PHE A 43 9.89 -3.19 -19.21
CA PHE A 43 9.17 -4.20 -20.01
C PHE A 43 10.03 -5.41 -20.37
N ASP A 44 11.32 -5.19 -20.56
CA ASP A 44 12.36 -6.18 -20.88
C ASP A 44 13.01 -6.83 -19.65
N GLU A 45 12.61 -6.45 -18.43
CA GLU A 45 13.15 -6.99 -17.18
C GLU A 45 12.08 -7.78 -16.39
N PRO A 46 11.70 -9.00 -16.85
CA PRO A 46 10.71 -9.83 -16.17
C PRO A 46 11.15 -10.22 -14.76
N GLY A 47 12.43 -10.52 -14.55
CA GLY A 47 12.95 -10.89 -13.23
C GLY A 47 12.89 -9.76 -12.21
N GLY A 48 12.96 -8.51 -12.64
CA GLY A 48 12.70 -7.36 -11.80
C GLY A 48 11.23 -7.19 -11.43
N ARG A 49 10.31 -7.43 -12.36
CA ARG A 49 8.86 -7.42 -12.06
C ARG A 49 8.49 -8.49 -11.05
N ASP A 50 9.00 -9.71 -11.20
CA ASP A 50 8.74 -10.82 -10.26
C ASP A 50 9.29 -10.50 -8.86
N ARG A 51 10.50 -9.92 -8.77
CA ARG A 51 11.07 -9.44 -7.50
C ARG A 51 10.23 -8.35 -6.85
N ALA A 52 9.75 -7.38 -7.63
CA ALA A 52 8.88 -6.32 -7.12
C ALA A 52 7.54 -6.88 -6.63
N ALA A 53 6.94 -7.81 -7.38
CA ALA A 53 5.68 -8.47 -6.99
C ALA A 53 5.84 -9.26 -5.68
N ALA A 54 6.90 -10.05 -5.55
CA ALA A 54 7.19 -10.79 -4.32
C ALA A 54 7.42 -9.87 -3.11
N LEU A 55 8.19 -8.79 -3.29
CA LEU A 55 8.44 -7.81 -2.23
C LEU A 55 7.15 -7.10 -1.78
N LEU A 56 6.30 -6.71 -2.73
CA LEU A 56 5.02 -6.08 -2.43
C LEU A 56 4.07 -7.07 -1.72
N ALA A 57 4.10 -8.36 -2.08
CA ALA A 57 3.32 -9.40 -1.43
C ALA A 57 3.71 -9.55 0.04
N GLU A 58 5.02 -9.55 0.34
CA GLU A 58 5.53 -9.59 1.71
C GLU A 58 5.03 -8.39 2.53
N TRP A 59 5.14 -7.18 1.98
CA TRP A 59 4.70 -5.97 2.69
C TRP A 59 3.19 -5.93 2.91
N ALA A 60 2.41 -6.41 1.94
CA ALA A 60 0.97 -6.53 2.06
C ALA A 60 0.56 -7.56 3.11
N ALA A 61 1.22 -8.72 3.16
CA ALA A 61 0.99 -9.73 4.18
C ALA A 61 1.29 -9.20 5.60
N VAL A 62 2.40 -8.46 5.77
CA VAL A 62 2.73 -7.77 7.04
C VAL A 62 1.67 -6.72 7.42
N ALA A 63 1.02 -6.10 6.43
CA ALA A 63 -0.10 -5.18 6.65
C ALA A 63 -1.43 -5.89 6.96
N GLY A 64 -1.47 -7.22 6.97
CA GLY A 64 -2.66 -8.03 7.26
C GLY A 64 -3.52 -8.31 6.04
N CYS A 65 -3.00 -8.13 4.82
CA CYS A 65 -3.72 -8.50 3.60
C CYS A 65 -3.62 -10.00 3.30
N ASP A 66 -4.70 -10.58 2.78
CA ASP A 66 -4.67 -11.85 2.06
C ASP A 66 -4.07 -11.61 0.66
N CYS A 67 -3.01 -12.34 0.32
CA CYS A 67 -2.19 -12.07 -0.86
C CYS A 67 -2.13 -13.29 -1.78
N GLU A 68 -2.34 -13.05 -3.07
CA GLU A 68 -2.29 -14.05 -4.13
C GLU A 68 -1.45 -13.52 -5.30
N LEU A 69 -0.55 -14.36 -5.83
CA LEU A 69 0.15 -14.09 -7.08
C LEU A 69 -0.56 -14.86 -8.20
N VAL A 70 -1.05 -14.12 -9.20
CA VAL A 70 -1.76 -14.66 -10.35
C VAL A 70 -0.86 -14.53 -11.58
N THR A 71 -0.48 -15.66 -12.17
CA THR A 71 0.31 -15.66 -13.40
C THR A 71 -0.53 -15.21 -14.58
N THR A 72 -0.06 -14.20 -15.31
CA THR A 72 -0.71 -13.67 -16.52
C THR A 72 0.24 -13.69 -17.72
N ALA A 73 -0.29 -13.39 -18.91
CA ALA A 73 0.54 -13.25 -20.11
C ALA A 73 1.62 -12.13 -20.01
N ALA A 74 1.45 -11.18 -19.10
CA ALA A 74 2.40 -10.07 -18.86
C ALA A 74 3.41 -10.35 -17.72
N GLY A 75 3.27 -11.50 -17.05
CA GLY A 75 4.02 -11.86 -15.84
C GLY A 75 3.09 -12.06 -14.63
N ASP A 76 3.69 -12.26 -13.46
CA ASP A 76 2.96 -12.45 -12.21
C ASP A 76 2.34 -11.13 -11.73
N THR A 77 1.06 -11.18 -11.38
CA THR A 77 0.29 -10.05 -10.84
C THR A 77 -0.03 -10.31 -9.38
N LEU A 78 0.25 -9.33 -8.52
CA LEU A 78 -0.13 -9.39 -7.12
C LEU A 78 -1.56 -8.88 -6.90
N VAL A 79 -2.37 -9.68 -6.22
CA VAL A 79 -3.67 -9.30 -5.67
C VAL A 79 -3.57 -9.33 -4.15
N ALA A 80 -3.79 -8.18 -3.49
CA ALA A 80 -3.79 -8.06 -2.04
C ALA A 80 -5.17 -7.57 -1.55
N ARG A 81 -5.80 -8.32 -0.65
CA ARG A 81 -7.15 -8.09 -0.13
C ARG A 81 -7.09 -7.76 1.36
N LEU A 82 -7.60 -6.60 1.75
CA LEU A 82 -7.81 -6.26 3.15
C LEU A 82 -9.19 -6.73 3.59
N ALA A 83 -9.29 -7.42 4.72
CA ALA A 83 -10.57 -7.82 5.28
C ALA A 83 -11.35 -6.59 5.77
N GLY A 84 -12.58 -6.42 5.30
CA GLY A 84 -13.48 -5.35 5.73
C GLY A 84 -14.84 -5.42 5.01
N GLU A 85 -15.86 -4.84 5.62
CA GLU A 85 -17.12 -4.52 4.94
C GLU A 85 -16.90 -3.17 4.25
N GLY A 86 -16.75 -3.19 2.93
CA GLY A 86 -16.53 -1.99 2.11
C GLY A 86 -17.72 -1.05 2.10
#